data_AF-A0AAE3UBZ4-F1
#
_entry.id   AF-A0AAE3UBZ4-F1
#
_cell.length_a   1.000
_cell.length_b   1.000
_cell.length_c   1.000
_cell.angle_alpha   90.00
_cell.angle_beta   90.00
_cell.angle_gamma   90.00
#
_symmetry.space_group_name_H-M   'P 1'
#
loop_
_entity.id
_entity.type
_entity.pdbx_description
1 polymer ?
#
loop_
_entity_poly.entity_id
_entity_poly.type
_entity_poly.pdbx_seq_one_letter_code
_entity_poly.pdbx_strand_id
1 'polypeptide(L)'
;MGFLFTGLSAMATTWDEPWQDKIIREADSFVLAKVLSFDAEKGVEIKILKNLAGKELPVQTKITGFYLLHLCSRSGNEGPEFYFKGVDSCYFFLKKNDKGNQAIATPTSGYAALKDGNVYATYRHSYHQAIVLSDTYEQTMTAIFNNYHGLTYDKNFIKSYVEKYLSLKPAGFSKDEIPTFCAQHVALESIYHLQLTEYYTLILPFLYHTENMHNQISAARALTWYHSKEAQEALLKMIEDKKTNIFAQVICIWALEDSKPVAQKEKLTKIAKDASTEENGFGGNIMDPRVCTSFPTVKGAIDAMIQKL
;
A
#
# COMPACT_ATOMS: atom_id res chain seq x y z
N MET A 1 -2.75 39.08 36.69
CA MET A 1 -2.08 37.78 36.90
C MET A 1 -2.30 36.97 35.63
N GLY A 2 -1.36 37.04 34.68
CA GLY A 2 -1.49 36.38 33.37
C GLY A 2 -0.84 35.01 33.40
N PHE A 3 -1.60 33.96 33.08
CA PHE A 3 -1.07 32.62 32.87
C PHE A 3 -0.42 32.55 31.48
N LEU A 4 0.91 32.50 31.44
CA LEU A 4 1.67 32.07 30.27
C LEU A 4 1.52 30.55 30.14
N PHE A 5 0.66 30.11 29.22
CA PHE A 5 0.70 28.73 28.73
C PHE A 5 1.91 28.57 27.81
N THR A 6 3.03 28.10 28.35
CA THR A 6 4.09 27.52 27.54
C THR A 6 3.59 26.18 27.02
N GLY A 7 3.15 26.14 25.77
CA GLY A 7 2.84 24.89 25.09
C GLY A 7 4.11 24.06 24.98
N LEU A 8 4.25 23.03 25.82
CA LEU A 8 5.25 21.99 25.60
C LEU A 8 4.87 21.31 24.29
N SER A 9 5.65 21.54 23.24
CA SER A 9 5.55 20.77 22.01
C SER A 9 5.95 19.33 22.36
N ALA A 10 4.95 18.46 22.52
CA ALA A 10 5.17 17.03 22.55
C ALA A 10 5.74 16.64 21.18
N MET A 11 7.07 16.54 21.09
CA MET A 11 7.71 15.97 19.91
C MET A 11 7.54 14.46 20.00
N ALA A 12 7.02 13.84 18.94
CA ALA A 12 6.97 12.39 18.79
C ALA A 12 8.07 11.94 17.81
N THR A 13 8.62 10.74 18.02
CA THR A 13 9.45 10.09 17.01
C THR A 13 8.57 9.70 15.85
N THR A 14 8.87 10.27 14.67
CA THR A 14 8.09 10.06 13.45
C THR A 14 8.90 9.38 12.35
N TRP A 15 8.25 8.64 11.47
CA TRP A 15 8.89 7.92 10.36
C TRP A 15 8.06 7.91 9.09
N ASP A 16 8.74 7.66 7.97
CA ASP A 16 8.12 7.48 6.67
C ASP A 16 7.62 6.04 6.51
N GLU A 17 6.42 5.88 5.98
CA GLU A 17 5.80 4.59 5.70
C GLU A 17 6.00 4.20 4.22
N PRO A 18 6.58 3.02 3.94
CA PRO A 18 6.82 2.58 2.58
C PRO A 18 5.55 2.07 1.89
N TRP A 19 5.54 2.15 0.56
CA TRP A 19 4.57 1.43 -0.26
C TRP A 19 4.75 -0.08 -0.15
N GLN A 20 3.64 -0.82 -0.30
CA GLN A 20 3.61 -2.26 -0.09
C GLN A 20 4.52 -3.03 -1.06
N ASP A 21 4.69 -2.56 -2.29
CA ASP A 21 5.62 -3.16 -3.25
C ASP A 21 7.08 -3.09 -2.77
N LYS A 22 7.52 -1.97 -2.18
CA LYS A 22 8.87 -1.85 -1.60
C LYS A 22 9.06 -2.84 -0.45
N ILE A 23 8.07 -2.95 0.45
CA ILE A 23 8.09 -3.91 1.57
C ILE A 23 8.31 -5.33 1.05
N ILE A 24 7.51 -5.74 0.05
CA ILE A 24 7.52 -7.10 -0.48
C ILE A 24 8.83 -7.39 -1.22
N ARG A 25 9.27 -6.50 -2.11
CA ARG A 25 10.53 -6.66 -2.89
C ARG A 25 11.76 -6.79 -2.01
N GLU A 26 11.76 -6.16 -0.84
CA GLU A 26 12.92 -6.14 0.05
C GLU A 26 12.93 -7.25 1.11
N ALA A 27 11.82 -7.95 1.28
CA ALA A 27 11.69 -9.03 2.24
C ALA A 27 12.34 -10.33 1.71
N ASP A 28 12.96 -11.09 2.60
CA ASP A 28 13.54 -12.40 2.28
C ASP A 28 12.51 -13.54 2.35
N SER A 29 11.48 -13.37 3.18
CA SER A 29 10.52 -14.42 3.53
C SER A 29 9.12 -13.83 3.74
N PHE A 30 8.10 -14.61 3.36
CA PHE A 30 6.71 -14.37 3.69
C PHE A 30 6.17 -15.57 4.48
N VAL A 31 5.72 -15.33 5.72
CA VAL A 31 5.37 -16.41 6.67
C VAL A 31 4.11 -16.08 7.44
N LEU A 32 3.39 -17.11 7.89
CA LEU A 32 2.41 -17.00 8.97
C LEU A 32 3.07 -17.42 10.28
N ALA A 33 2.98 -16.59 11.31
CA ALA A 33 3.58 -16.87 12.61
C ALA A 33 2.70 -16.46 13.78
N LYS A 34 2.79 -17.20 14.89
CA LYS A 34 2.20 -16.86 16.18
C LYS A 34 3.15 -15.95 16.95
N VAL A 35 2.63 -14.86 17.52
CA VAL A 35 3.38 -14.00 18.45
C VAL A 35 3.43 -14.69 19.81
N LEU A 36 4.63 -15.01 20.29
CA LEU A 36 4.83 -15.66 21.59
C LEU A 36 5.01 -14.64 22.70
N SER A 37 5.81 -13.62 22.43
CA SER A 37 6.10 -12.52 23.35
C SER A 37 6.51 -11.28 22.56
N PHE A 38 6.35 -10.09 23.14
CA PHE A 38 6.91 -8.86 22.60
C PHE A 38 7.40 -7.95 23.72
N ASP A 39 8.43 -7.18 23.41
CA ASP A 39 8.96 -6.07 24.19
C ASP A 39 9.10 -4.90 23.21
N ALA A 40 8.57 -3.74 23.59
CA ALA A 40 8.47 -2.57 22.73
C ALA A 40 9.84 -2.16 22.14
N GLU A 41 10.92 -2.31 22.92
CA GLU A 41 12.27 -1.92 22.52
C GLU A 41 13.12 -3.10 22.08
N LYS A 42 12.92 -4.29 22.67
CA LYS A 42 13.78 -5.46 22.43
C LYS A 42 13.32 -6.38 21.29
N GLY A 43 12.09 -6.21 20.80
CA GLY A 43 11.56 -6.98 19.67
C GLY A 43 10.49 -8.01 20.03
N VAL A 44 10.20 -8.87 19.06
CA VAL A 44 9.10 -9.84 19.10
C VAL A 44 9.66 -11.25 18.91
N GLU A 45 9.25 -12.18 19.77
CA GLU A 45 9.50 -13.61 19.55
C GLU A 45 8.31 -14.24 18.86
N ILE A 46 8.57 -14.97 17.78
CA ILE A 46 7.53 -15.57 16.96
C ILE A 46 7.80 -17.06 16.74
N LYS A 47 6.72 -17.84 16.61
CA LYS A 47 6.73 -19.22 16.16
C LYS A 47 6.17 -19.30 14.75
N ILE A 48 6.97 -19.76 13.79
CA ILE A 48 6.54 -19.96 12.41
C ILE A 48 5.52 -21.10 12.37
N LEU A 49 4.34 -20.80 11.83
CA LEU A 49 3.25 -21.76 11.61
C LEU A 49 3.26 -22.27 10.17
N LYS A 50 3.53 -21.37 9.21
CA LYS A 50 3.68 -21.70 7.79
C LYS A 50 4.78 -20.84 7.16
N ASN A 51 5.64 -21.46 6.36
CA ASN A 51 6.47 -20.75 5.38
C ASN A 51 5.67 -20.67 4.07
N LEU A 52 5.29 -19.46 3.64
CA LEU A 52 4.42 -19.26 2.47
C LEU A 52 5.24 -19.01 1.21
N ALA A 53 6.29 -18.20 1.31
CA ALA A 53 7.21 -17.92 0.20
C ALA A 53 8.58 -17.42 0.69
N GLY A 54 9.56 -17.42 -0.22
CA GLY A 54 10.92 -16.94 0.04
C GLY A 54 11.77 -17.94 0.80
N LYS A 55 12.74 -17.43 1.58
CA LYS A 55 13.65 -18.26 2.37
C LYS A 55 12.92 -18.92 3.53
N GLU A 56 13.13 -20.21 3.73
CA GLU A 56 12.60 -20.90 4.91
C GLU A 56 13.23 -20.37 6.20
N LEU A 57 12.40 -20.21 7.23
CA LEU A 57 12.83 -19.76 8.55
C LEU A 57 12.76 -20.92 9.56
N PRO A 58 13.62 -20.90 10.61
CA PRO A 58 13.51 -21.86 11.71
C PRO A 58 12.15 -21.72 12.41
N VAL A 59 11.69 -22.81 13.04
CA VAL A 59 10.39 -22.90 13.72
C VAL A 59 10.15 -21.74 14.70
N GLN A 60 11.21 -21.23 15.34
CA GLN A 60 11.15 -20.07 16.21
C GLN A 60 12.25 -19.08 15.83
N THR A 61 11.92 -17.79 15.83
CA THR A 61 12.86 -16.71 15.54
C THR A 61 12.46 -15.42 16.25
N LYS A 62 13.33 -14.41 16.16
CA LYS A 62 13.11 -13.10 16.78
C LYS A 62 13.15 -11.99 15.73
N ILE A 63 12.18 -11.10 15.80
CA ILE A 63 12.15 -9.83 15.06
C ILE A 63 12.75 -8.77 15.97
N THR A 64 13.86 -8.15 15.57
CA THR A 64 14.60 -7.18 16.42
C THR A 64 14.93 -5.87 15.73
N GLY A 65 14.30 -5.57 14.60
CA GLY A 65 14.53 -4.31 13.90
C GLY A 65 13.53 -4.01 12.81
N PHE A 66 13.81 -2.91 12.12
CA PHE A 66 13.01 -2.36 11.04
C PHE A 66 13.90 -2.14 9.81
N TYR A 67 13.61 -2.78 8.68
CA TYR A 67 14.50 -2.73 7.50
C TYR A 67 14.20 -1.60 6.50
N LEU A 68 13.06 -0.91 6.65
CA LEU A 68 12.66 0.25 5.83
C LEU A 68 12.40 1.50 6.67
N LEU A 69 12.84 1.51 7.91
CA LEU A 69 12.60 2.63 8.81
C LEU A 69 13.45 3.84 8.41
N HIS A 70 12.77 4.92 8.05
CA HIS A 70 13.36 6.23 7.83
C HIS A 70 12.72 7.23 8.78
N LEU A 71 13.47 7.70 9.79
CA LEU A 71 12.96 8.67 10.76
C LEU A 71 12.90 10.07 10.15
N CYS A 72 11.77 10.76 10.31
CA CYS A 72 11.62 12.17 9.95
C CYS A 72 11.95 13.09 11.12
N SER A 73 11.59 12.68 12.34
CA SER A 73 11.92 13.39 13.57
C SER A 73 12.20 12.40 14.69
N ARG A 74 12.97 12.84 15.68
CA ARG A 74 13.27 12.07 16.89
C ARG A 74 13.02 12.93 18.12
N SER A 75 12.28 12.40 19.08
CA SER A 75 12.06 13.02 20.38
C SER A 75 12.83 12.30 21.47
N GLY A 76 13.88 12.93 22.00
CA GLY A 76 14.62 12.42 23.17
C GLY A 76 15.17 10.98 22.98
N ASN A 77 14.97 10.14 24.01
CA ASN A 77 15.43 8.76 24.07
C ASN A 77 14.41 7.72 23.55
N GLU A 78 13.22 8.14 23.10
CA GLU A 78 12.17 7.22 22.64
C GLU A 78 12.38 6.86 21.16
N GLY A 79 12.56 5.57 20.90
CA GLY A 79 12.76 5.01 19.56
C GLY A 79 11.47 4.44 18.97
N PRO A 80 11.50 3.98 17.71
CA PRO A 80 10.41 3.21 17.13
C PRO A 80 10.22 1.90 17.89
N GLU A 81 8.96 1.56 18.19
CA GLU A 81 8.59 0.47 19.08
C GLU A 81 7.80 -0.64 18.37
N PHE A 82 7.87 -1.85 18.92
CA PHE A 82 7.03 -2.98 18.50
C PHE A 82 5.70 -2.99 19.26
N TYR A 83 4.58 -2.94 18.53
CA TYR A 83 3.23 -2.99 19.11
C TYR A 83 2.46 -4.22 18.65
N PHE A 84 2.50 -5.30 19.44
CA PHE A 84 1.78 -6.56 19.17
C PHE A 84 0.82 -6.96 20.29
N LYS A 85 0.40 -5.99 21.11
CA LYS A 85 -0.53 -6.24 22.21
C LYS A 85 -1.88 -6.74 21.67
N GLY A 86 -2.28 -7.93 22.11
CA GLY A 86 -3.57 -8.53 21.71
C GLY A 86 -3.56 -9.16 20.31
N VAL A 87 -2.40 -9.28 19.68
CA VAL A 87 -2.22 -9.94 18.38
C VAL A 87 -1.74 -11.38 18.63
N ASP A 88 -2.55 -12.38 18.27
CA ASP A 88 -2.17 -13.78 18.41
C ASP A 88 -1.26 -14.24 17.27
N SER A 89 -1.69 -14.03 16.03
CA SER A 89 -1.01 -14.50 14.84
C SER A 89 -0.99 -13.42 13.75
N CYS A 90 0.10 -13.38 12.99
CA CYS A 90 0.33 -12.43 11.92
C CYS A 90 0.97 -13.11 10.73
N TYR A 91 0.62 -12.63 9.54
CA TYR A 91 1.46 -12.80 8.37
C TYR A 91 2.57 -11.75 8.42
N PHE A 92 3.80 -12.14 8.11
CA PHE A 92 4.97 -11.26 8.17
C PHE A 92 5.76 -11.30 6.87
N PHE A 93 6.22 -10.13 6.44
CA PHE A 93 7.32 -9.94 5.50
C PHE A 93 8.58 -9.70 6.30
N LEU A 94 9.50 -10.67 6.26
CA LEU A 94 10.70 -10.67 7.10
C LEU A 94 11.95 -10.53 6.25
N LYS A 95 12.87 -9.69 6.71
CA LYS A 95 14.22 -9.56 6.16
C LYS A 95 15.24 -9.88 7.24
N LYS A 96 16.29 -10.63 6.89
CA LYS A 96 17.39 -10.88 7.81
C LYS A 96 18.19 -9.59 8.03
N ASN A 97 18.41 -9.21 9.27
CA ASN A 97 19.24 -8.05 9.62
C ASN A 97 20.71 -8.44 9.82
N ASP A 98 21.57 -7.43 9.99
CA ASP A 98 23.03 -7.60 10.13
C ASP A 98 23.44 -8.42 11.37
N LYS A 99 22.55 -8.55 12.36
CA LYS A 99 22.76 -9.35 13.57
C LYS A 99 22.29 -10.80 13.40
N GLY A 100 21.81 -11.17 12.22
CA GLY A 100 21.28 -12.49 11.91
C GLY A 100 19.85 -12.76 12.39
N ASN A 101 19.21 -11.80 13.05
CA ASN A 101 17.80 -11.85 13.43
C ASN A 101 16.90 -11.38 12.27
N GLN A 102 15.59 -11.40 12.47
CA GLN A 102 14.62 -10.87 11.50
C GLN A 102 14.28 -9.40 11.77
N ALA A 103 13.75 -8.73 10.76
CA ALA A 103 13.20 -7.38 10.82
C ALA A 103 11.90 -7.31 10.01
N ILE A 104 10.96 -6.47 10.45
CA ILE A 104 9.79 -6.05 9.66
C ILE A 104 10.08 -4.69 8.99
N ALA A 105 9.20 -4.17 8.14
CA ALA A 105 9.51 -2.96 7.38
C ALA A 105 9.64 -1.72 8.27
N THR A 106 8.59 -1.43 9.05
CA THR A 106 8.49 -0.30 9.98
C THR A 106 7.67 -0.74 11.21
N PRO A 107 7.48 0.12 12.23
CA PRO A 107 6.57 -0.20 13.35
C PRO A 107 5.14 -0.56 12.94
N THR A 108 4.65 -0.03 11.81
CA THR A 108 3.26 -0.24 11.36
C THR A 108 3.12 -0.96 10.02
N SER A 109 4.24 -1.38 9.42
CA SER A 109 4.30 -2.08 8.12
C SER A 109 5.10 -3.37 8.16
N GLY A 110 4.82 -4.23 7.19
CA GLY A 110 5.51 -5.53 7.03
C GLY A 110 4.84 -6.68 7.77
N TYR A 111 3.63 -6.48 8.28
CA TYR A 111 2.81 -7.55 8.84
C TYR A 111 1.32 -7.30 8.62
N ALA A 112 0.52 -8.37 8.73
CA ALA A 112 -0.93 -8.33 8.64
C ALA A 112 -1.53 -9.25 9.71
N ALA A 113 -2.34 -8.69 10.61
CA ALA A 113 -2.91 -9.43 11.73
C ALA A 113 -4.00 -10.40 11.26
N LEU A 114 -3.97 -11.64 11.77
CA LEU A 114 -4.99 -12.67 11.57
C LEU A 114 -5.92 -12.69 12.79
N LYS A 115 -7.22 -12.54 12.56
CA LYS A 115 -8.25 -12.60 13.59
C LYS A 115 -9.52 -13.20 13.02
N ASP A 116 -10.07 -14.21 13.69
CA ASP A 116 -11.34 -14.84 13.31
C ASP A 116 -11.40 -15.26 11.83
N GLY A 117 -10.31 -15.84 11.31
CA GLY A 117 -10.17 -16.26 9.90
C GLY A 117 -9.99 -15.12 8.89
N ASN A 118 -9.96 -13.87 9.35
CA ASN A 118 -9.79 -12.68 8.52
C ASN A 118 -8.43 -12.03 8.75
N VAL A 119 -7.89 -11.43 7.71
CA VAL A 119 -6.61 -10.74 7.68
C VAL A 119 -6.84 -9.26 7.46
N TYR A 120 -6.26 -8.44 8.33
CA TYR A 120 -6.20 -6.99 8.16
C TYR A 120 -5.02 -6.67 7.24
N ALA A 121 -5.28 -6.75 5.94
CA ALA A 121 -4.27 -6.86 4.91
C ALA A 121 -3.96 -5.52 4.24
N THR A 122 -2.67 -5.20 4.16
CA THR A 122 -2.18 -4.07 3.36
C THR A 122 -1.78 -4.57 1.97
N TYR A 123 -2.45 -4.07 0.92
CA TYR A 123 -2.06 -4.30 -0.48
C TYR A 123 -1.40 -3.08 -1.11
N ARG A 124 -1.65 -1.87 -0.59
CA ARG A 124 -1.16 -0.63 -1.21
C ARG A 124 -0.18 0.11 -0.31
N HIS A 125 -0.65 0.50 0.86
CA HIS A 125 0.07 1.30 1.83
C HIS A 125 -0.55 1.09 3.21
N SER A 126 0.26 1.06 4.27
CA SER A 126 -0.14 0.72 5.65
C SER A 126 -1.36 1.45 6.21
N TYR A 127 -1.64 2.67 5.75
CA TYR A 127 -2.83 3.42 6.15
C TYR A 127 -4.16 2.80 5.69
N HIS A 128 -4.11 1.88 4.74
CA HIS A 128 -5.27 1.25 4.14
C HIS A 128 -5.16 -0.27 4.24
N GLN A 129 -5.97 -0.80 5.15
CA GLN A 129 -6.14 -2.24 5.30
C GLN A 129 -7.49 -2.66 4.72
N ALA A 130 -7.49 -3.78 4.00
CA ALA A 130 -8.69 -4.50 3.61
C ALA A 130 -8.85 -5.71 4.53
N ILE A 131 -10.10 -6.03 4.89
CA ILE A 131 -10.41 -7.27 5.62
C ILE A 131 -10.58 -8.36 4.56
N VAL A 132 -9.73 -9.38 4.60
CA VAL A 132 -9.66 -10.43 3.58
C VAL A 132 -9.65 -11.80 4.25
N LEU A 133 -10.34 -12.80 3.69
CA LEU A 133 -10.24 -14.17 4.19
C LEU A 133 -8.80 -14.67 4.10
N SER A 134 -8.35 -15.42 5.12
CA SER A 134 -6.96 -15.94 5.20
C SER A 134 -6.53 -16.66 3.93
N ASP A 135 -7.37 -17.52 3.39
CA ASP A 135 -7.04 -18.34 2.22
C ASP A 135 -6.86 -17.47 0.97
N THR A 136 -7.69 -16.44 0.82
CA THR A 136 -7.54 -15.46 -0.26
C THR A 136 -6.24 -14.68 -0.10
N TYR A 137 -5.96 -14.18 1.11
CA TYR A 137 -4.74 -13.43 1.41
C TYR A 137 -3.48 -14.26 1.17
N GLU A 138 -3.46 -15.51 1.64
CA GLU A 138 -2.32 -16.42 1.41
C GLU A 138 -2.06 -16.60 -0.09
N GLN A 139 -3.11 -16.83 -0.90
CA GLN A 139 -2.93 -17.10 -2.33
C GLN A 139 -2.52 -15.85 -3.13
N THR A 140 -3.19 -14.72 -2.93
CA THR A 140 -2.87 -13.47 -3.65
C THR A 140 -1.52 -12.91 -3.22
N MET A 141 -1.23 -12.88 -1.92
CA MET A 141 0.00 -12.27 -1.41
C MET A 141 1.23 -13.14 -1.67
N THR A 142 1.08 -14.47 -1.67
CA THR A 142 2.13 -15.40 -2.13
C THR A 142 2.41 -15.19 -3.62
N ALA A 143 1.37 -15.02 -4.45
CA ALA A 143 1.55 -14.73 -5.87
C ALA A 143 2.30 -13.42 -6.09
N ILE A 144 1.93 -12.36 -5.37
CA ILE A 144 2.59 -11.05 -5.43
C ILE A 144 4.05 -11.16 -4.98
N PHE A 145 4.31 -11.82 -3.85
CA PHE A 145 5.66 -12.05 -3.36
C PHE A 145 6.51 -12.79 -4.38
N ASN A 146 6.00 -13.92 -4.91
CA ASN A 146 6.70 -14.72 -5.89
C ASN A 146 7.01 -13.93 -7.17
N ASN A 147 6.04 -13.14 -7.66
CA ASN A 147 6.24 -12.30 -8.84
C ASN A 147 7.41 -11.32 -8.65
N TYR A 148 7.49 -10.64 -7.51
CA TYR A 148 8.59 -9.71 -7.22
C TYR A 148 9.96 -10.37 -7.06
N HIS A 149 9.98 -11.68 -6.80
CA HIS A 149 11.20 -12.47 -6.65
C HIS A 149 11.49 -13.38 -7.86
N GLY A 150 10.78 -13.21 -8.98
CA GLY A 150 10.99 -14.00 -10.20
C GLY A 150 10.61 -15.48 -10.05
N LEU A 151 9.75 -15.81 -9.10
CA LEU A 151 9.24 -17.15 -8.85
C LEU A 151 7.86 -17.36 -9.51
N THR A 152 7.50 -18.62 -9.75
CA THR A 152 6.20 -18.97 -10.29
C THR A 152 5.08 -18.81 -9.25
N TYR A 153 3.86 -18.61 -9.73
CA TYR A 153 2.66 -18.52 -8.91
C TYR A 153 1.45 -19.07 -9.66
N ASP A 154 0.36 -19.33 -8.95
CA ASP A 154 -0.89 -19.84 -9.54
C ASP A 154 -1.63 -18.74 -10.32
N LYS A 155 -1.31 -18.64 -11.61
CA LYS A 155 -1.96 -17.71 -12.54
C LYS A 155 -3.46 -18.00 -12.72
N ASN A 156 -3.88 -19.25 -12.61
CA ASN A 156 -5.28 -19.63 -12.83
C ASN A 156 -6.15 -19.13 -11.67
N PHE A 157 -5.67 -19.26 -10.44
CA PHE A 157 -6.34 -18.68 -9.29
C PHE A 157 -6.47 -17.16 -9.44
N ILE A 158 -5.37 -16.46 -9.72
CA ILE A 158 -5.37 -15.00 -9.88
C ILE A 158 -6.34 -14.55 -10.96
N LYS A 159 -6.28 -15.16 -12.14
CA LYS A 159 -7.19 -14.87 -13.25
C LYS A 159 -8.65 -15.04 -12.82
N SER A 160 -8.97 -16.22 -12.26
CA SER A 160 -10.34 -16.53 -11.82
C SER A 160 -10.84 -15.56 -10.75
N TYR A 161 -9.96 -15.16 -9.83
CA TYR A 161 -10.27 -14.21 -8.77
C TYR A 161 -10.55 -12.81 -9.33
N VAL A 162 -9.68 -12.31 -10.21
CA VAL A 162 -9.81 -11.00 -10.87
C VAL A 162 -11.10 -10.96 -11.70
N GLU A 163 -11.31 -11.95 -12.58
CA GLU A 163 -12.50 -12.01 -13.43
C GLU A 163 -13.79 -12.07 -12.59
N LYS A 164 -13.81 -12.86 -11.52
CA LYS A 164 -14.97 -12.97 -10.62
C LYS A 164 -15.38 -11.61 -10.03
N TYR A 165 -14.43 -10.86 -9.46
CA TYR A 165 -14.77 -9.66 -8.69
C TYR A 165 -14.83 -8.39 -9.52
N LEU A 166 -14.03 -8.26 -10.59
CA LEU A 166 -14.05 -7.08 -11.45
C LEU A 166 -15.14 -7.13 -12.53
N SER A 167 -15.78 -8.29 -12.74
CA SER A 167 -17.01 -8.37 -13.55
C SER A 167 -18.25 -7.85 -12.81
N LEU A 168 -18.16 -7.64 -11.49
CA LEU A 168 -19.22 -7.01 -10.71
C LEU A 168 -19.13 -5.49 -10.85
N LYS A 169 -20.26 -4.80 -10.63
CA LYS A 169 -20.24 -3.34 -10.50
C LYS A 169 -19.36 -2.92 -9.31
N PRO A 170 -18.68 -1.76 -9.37
CA PRO A 170 -17.91 -1.26 -8.24
C PRO A 170 -18.78 -1.16 -6.99
N ALA A 171 -18.36 -1.84 -5.92
CA ALA A 171 -19.08 -1.87 -4.65
C ALA A 171 -18.84 -0.59 -3.84
N GLY A 172 -19.86 -0.20 -3.09
CA GLY A 172 -19.83 0.90 -2.13
C GLY A 172 -19.31 0.48 -0.74
N PHE A 173 -19.64 1.30 0.27
CA PHE A 173 -19.29 1.08 1.68
C PHE A 173 -20.48 0.64 2.54
N SER A 174 -21.60 0.26 1.92
CA SER A 174 -22.70 -0.33 2.67
C SER A 174 -22.26 -1.66 3.30
N LYS A 175 -22.85 -2.03 4.44
CA LYS A 175 -22.38 -3.15 5.27
C LYS A 175 -22.32 -4.48 4.49
N ASP A 176 -23.27 -4.70 3.60
CA ASP A 176 -23.38 -5.88 2.73
C ASP A 176 -22.43 -5.82 1.52
N GLU A 177 -21.99 -4.63 1.12
CA GLU A 177 -21.02 -4.44 0.04
C GLU A 177 -19.56 -4.54 0.49
N ILE A 178 -19.25 -4.32 1.78
CA ILE A 178 -17.87 -4.32 2.30
C ILE A 178 -17.05 -5.55 1.86
N PRO A 179 -17.55 -6.80 1.95
CA PRO A 179 -16.78 -7.96 1.51
C PRO A 179 -16.44 -7.91 0.01
N THR A 180 -17.39 -7.48 -0.83
CA THR A 180 -17.18 -7.33 -2.28
C THR A 180 -16.21 -6.19 -2.57
N PHE A 181 -16.33 -5.06 -1.87
CA PHE A 181 -15.41 -3.93 -1.98
C PHE A 181 -13.97 -4.33 -1.65
N CYS A 182 -13.75 -5.03 -0.52
CA CYS A 182 -12.43 -5.54 -0.17
C CYS A 182 -11.90 -6.52 -1.22
N ALA A 183 -12.74 -7.42 -1.75
CA ALA A 183 -12.32 -8.36 -2.77
C ALA A 183 -11.95 -7.68 -4.11
N GLN A 184 -12.69 -6.65 -4.51
CA GLN A 184 -12.40 -5.82 -5.69
C GLN A 184 -11.09 -5.04 -5.51
N HIS A 185 -10.85 -4.47 -4.33
CA HIS A 185 -9.58 -3.83 -4.00
C HIS A 185 -8.41 -4.81 -4.15
N VAL A 186 -8.51 -6.02 -3.59
CA VAL A 186 -7.50 -7.06 -3.72
C VAL A 186 -7.26 -7.43 -5.19
N ALA A 187 -8.31 -7.56 -6.00
CA ALA A 187 -8.19 -7.88 -7.42
C ALA A 187 -7.46 -6.77 -8.20
N LEU A 188 -7.81 -5.50 -7.99
CA LEU A 188 -7.15 -4.37 -8.65
C LEU A 188 -5.67 -4.23 -8.24
N GLU A 189 -5.36 -4.33 -6.95
CA GLU A 189 -3.96 -4.28 -6.51
C GLU A 189 -3.18 -5.52 -6.97
N SER A 190 -3.81 -6.69 -7.10
CA SER A 190 -3.17 -7.87 -7.70
C SER A 190 -2.81 -7.63 -9.17
N ILE A 191 -3.66 -6.97 -9.96
CA ILE A 191 -3.33 -6.56 -11.34
C ILE A 191 -2.07 -5.67 -11.34
N TYR A 192 -2.02 -4.66 -10.47
CA TYR A 192 -0.86 -3.78 -10.36
C TYR A 192 0.41 -4.57 -9.96
N HIS A 193 0.35 -5.36 -8.90
CA HIS A 193 1.54 -6.04 -8.40
C HIS A 193 2.06 -7.14 -9.32
N LEU A 194 1.16 -7.81 -10.05
CA LEU A 194 1.46 -8.90 -10.97
C LEU A 194 1.66 -8.44 -12.42
N GLN A 195 1.53 -7.14 -12.68
CA GLN A 195 1.75 -6.52 -13.99
C GLN A 195 0.84 -7.08 -15.10
N LEU A 196 -0.43 -7.32 -14.77
CA LEU A 196 -1.37 -7.96 -15.69
C LEU A 196 -1.96 -6.93 -16.67
N THR A 197 -2.02 -7.27 -17.95
CA THR A 197 -2.36 -6.33 -19.04
C THR A 197 -3.62 -6.73 -19.84
N GLU A 198 -4.31 -7.78 -19.41
CA GLU A 198 -5.48 -8.34 -20.10
C GLU A 198 -6.84 -7.86 -19.55
N TYR A 199 -6.85 -6.94 -18.57
CA TYR A 199 -8.06 -6.54 -17.83
C TYR A 199 -8.49 -5.08 -18.04
N TYR A 200 -7.97 -4.39 -19.05
CA TYR A 200 -8.22 -2.96 -19.30
C TYR A 200 -9.71 -2.59 -19.15
N THR A 201 -10.59 -3.32 -19.84
CA THR A 201 -12.04 -3.05 -19.86
C THR A 201 -12.71 -3.28 -18.50
N LEU A 202 -12.23 -4.22 -17.70
CA LEU A 202 -12.74 -4.49 -16.35
C LEU A 202 -12.27 -3.44 -15.33
N ILE A 203 -11.15 -2.75 -15.58
CA ILE A 203 -10.62 -1.72 -14.69
C ILE A 203 -11.37 -0.39 -14.83
N LEU A 204 -11.79 -0.02 -16.04
CA LEU A 204 -12.38 1.29 -16.33
C LEU A 204 -13.61 1.68 -15.47
N PRO A 205 -14.56 0.78 -15.18
CA PRO A 205 -15.69 1.12 -14.31
C PRO A 205 -15.26 1.59 -12.91
N PHE A 206 -14.16 1.04 -12.38
CA PHE A 206 -13.61 1.41 -11.07
C PHE A 206 -12.87 2.73 -11.12
N LEU A 207 -12.14 3.01 -12.21
CA LEU A 207 -11.47 4.29 -12.43
C LEU A 207 -12.48 5.45 -12.45
N TYR A 208 -13.60 5.25 -13.12
CA TYR A 208 -14.64 6.28 -13.26
C TYR A 208 -15.67 6.29 -12.13
N HIS A 209 -15.46 5.51 -11.06
CA HIS A 209 -16.40 5.46 -9.95
C HIS A 209 -16.26 6.67 -9.03
N THR A 210 -17.06 7.72 -9.31
CA THR A 210 -16.95 9.05 -8.69
C THR A 210 -17.27 9.10 -7.19
N GLU A 211 -17.97 8.10 -6.66
CA GLU A 211 -18.41 8.08 -5.25
C GLU A 211 -17.39 7.42 -4.32
N ASN A 212 -16.35 6.77 -4.86
CA ASN A 212 -15.41 5.99 -4.08
C ASN A 212 -13.97 6.16 -4.57
N MET A 213 -13.22 7.05 -3.93
CA MET A 213 -11.82 7.30 -4.31
C MET A 213 -10.92 6.07 -4.18
N HIS A 214 -11.23 5.12 -3.29
CA HIS A 214 -10.39 3.92 -3.13
C HIS A 214 -10.42 3.06 -4.40
N ASN A 215 -11.59 2.93 -5.02
CA ASN A 215 -11.72 2.27 -6.32
C ASN A 215 -10.91 2.99 -7.40
N GLN A 216 -11.00 4.33 -7.44
CA GLN A 216 -10.24 5.13 -8.41
C GLN A 216 -8.73 4.95 -8.25
N ILE A 217 -8.23 4.97 -7.01
CA ILE A 217 -6.81 4.81 -6.71
C ILE A 217 -6.31 3.42 -7.12
N SER A 218 -7.00 2.36 -6.73
CA SER A 218 -6.59 0.99 -7.08
C SER A 218 -6.70 0.73 -8.58
N ALA A 219 -7.71 1.29 -9.25
CA ALA A 219 -7.85 1.22 -10.70
C ALA A 219 -6.74 1.99 -11.43
N ALA A 220 -6.40 3.20 -10.97
CA ALA A 220 -5.30 3.98 -11.55
C ALA A 220 -3.96 3.24 -11.42
N ARG A 221 -3.68 2.62 -10.26
CA ARG A 221 -2.51 1.75 -10.08
C ARG A 221 -2.55 0.55 -11.02
N ALA A 222 -3.69 -0.14 -11.13
CA ALA A 222 -3.82 -1.25 -12.07
C ALA A 222 -3.51 -0.84 -13.52
N LEU A 223 -3.79 0.42 -13.89
CA LEU A 223 -3.48 0.97 -15.22
C LEU A 223 -2.01 1.36 -15.43
N THR A 224 -1.15 1.35 -14.41
CA THR A 224 0.29 1.67 -14.55
C THR A 224 0.97 0.89 -15.67
N TRP A 225 0.59 -0.38 -15.88
CA TRP A 225 1.20 -1.26 -16.88
C TRP A 225 0.59 -1.16 -18.28
N TYR A 226 -0.41 -0.28 -18.46
CA TYR A 226 -1.10 -0.10 -19.73
C TYR A 226 -0.55 1.14 -20.43
N HIS A 227 0.39 0.92 -21.36
CA HIS A 227 1.04 2.02 -22.10
C HIS A 227 0.29 2.38 -23.40
N SER A 228 -0.95 1.94 -23.57
CA SER A 228 -1.75 2.26 -24.76
C SER A 228 -2.22 3.71 -24.72
N LYS A 229 -2.52 4.28 -25.89
CA LYS A 229 -3.04 5.65 -26.00
C LYS A 229 -4.35 5.82 -25.22
N GLU A 230 -5.21 4.81 -25.28
CA GLU A 230 -6.50 4.77 -24.60
C GLU A 230 -6.34 4.78 -23.08
N ALA A 231 -5.37 4.04 -22.54
CA ALA A 231 -5.07 4.06 -21.11
C ALA A 231 -4.53 5.42 -20.67
N GLN A 232 -3.60 6.01 -21.44
CA GLN A 232 -3.10 7.36 -21.18
C GLN A 232 -4.21 8.41 -21.22
N GLU A 233 -5.11 8.34 -22.21
CA GLU A 233 -6.28 9.22 -22.32
C GLU A 233 -7.25 9.05 -21.15
N ALA A 234 -7.46 7.81 -20.67
CA ALA A 234 -8.29 7.54 -19.50
C ALA A 234 -7.72 8.14 -18.22
N LEU A 235 -6.41 8.01 -17.99
CA LEU A 235 -5.71 8.62 -16.85
C LEU A 235 -5.72 10.14 -16.94
N LEU A 236 -5.42 10.70 -18.12
CA LEU A 236 -5.49 12.16 -18.34
C LEU A 236 -6.87 12.72 -18.04
N LYS A 237 -7.94 12.03 -18.45
CA LYS A 237 -9.31 12.46 -18.15
C LYS A 237 -9.55 12.60 -16.65
N MET A 238 -9.02 11.68 -15.83
CA MET A 238 -9.13 11.77 -14.37
C MET A 238 -8.33 12.95 -13.80
N ILE A 239 -7.14 13.21 -14.34
CA ILE A 239 -6.27 14.33 -13.95
C ILE A 239 -6.92 15.68 -14.29
N GLU A 240 -7.61 15.78 -15.43
CA GLU A 240 -8.28 16.99 -15.88
C GLU A 240 -9.59 17.29 -15.12
N ASP A 241 -10.28 16.25 -14.64
CA ASP A 241 -11.55 16.40 -13.97
C ASP A 241 -11.38 16.95 -12.55
N LYS A 242 -11.81 18.20 -12.35
CA LYS A 242 -11.79 18.91 -11.05
C LYS A 242 -12.67 18.26 -9.97
N LYS A 243 -13.55 17.32 -10.34
CA LYS A 243 -14.35 16.54 -9.39
C LYS A 243 -13.63 15.30 -8.89
N THR A 244 -12.56 14.86 -9.56
CA THR A 244 -11.73 13.76 -9.08
C THR A 244 -11.07 14.16 -7.78
N ASN A 245 -11.05 13.25 -6.80
CA ASN A 245 -10.31 13.46 -5.56
C ASN A 245 -8.83 13.77 -5.85
N ILE A 246 -8.28 14.82 -5.22
CA ILE A 246 -6.92 15.29 -5.47
C ILE A 246 -5.85 14.21 -5.29
N PHE A 247 -6.03 13.30 -4.33
CA PHE A 247 -5.09 12.19 -4.13
C PHE A 247 -5.23 11.14 -5.25
N ALA A 248 -6.46 10.83 -5.69
CA ALA A 248 -6.66 9.97 -6.85
C ALA A 248 -6.05 10.57 -8.13
N GLN A 249 -6.07 11.90 -8.31
CA GLN A 249 -5.37 12.58 -9.41
C GLN A 249 -3.86 12.37 -9.34
N VAL A 250 -3.24 12.50 -8.16
CA VAL A 250 -1.80 12.23 -7.95
C VAL A 250 -1.45 10.79 -8.35
N ILE A 251 -2.28 9.82 -7.98
CA ILE A 251 -2.05 8.41 -8.37
C ILE A 251 -2.20 8.23 -9.89
N CYS A 252 -3.16 8.90 -10.53
CA CYS A 252 -3.28 8.87 -11.99
C CYS A 252 -2.04 9.48 -12.67
N ILE A 253 -1.46 10.53 -12.09
CA ILE A 253 -0.22 11.15 -12.60
C ILE A 253 0.94 10.17 -12.52
N TRP A 254 1.14 9.49 -11.38
CA TRP A 254 2.20 8.49 -11.25
C TRP A 254 1.98 7.27 -12.14
N ALA A 255 0.75 6.80 -12.29
CA ALA A 255 0.43 5.73 -13.23
C ALA A 255 0.74 6.14 -14.68
N LEU A 256 0.43 7.39 -15.04
CA LEU A 256 0.70 7.93 -16.36
C LEU A 256 2.22 8.09 -16.60
N GLU A 257 2.97 8.53 -15.59
CA GLU A 257 4.43 8.73 -15.64
C GLU A 257 5.19 7.49 -16.10
N ASP A 258 4.78 6.30 -15.64
CA ASP A 258 5.41 5.01 -15.99
C ASP A 258 5.38 4.73 -17.51
N SER A 259 4.35 5.23 -18.20
CA SER A 259 4.21 5.11 -19.66
C SER A 259 5.06 6.11 -20.46
N LYS A 260 5.79 7.02 -19.78
CA LYS A 260 6.61 8.10 -20.38
C LYS A 260 5.85 8.87 -21.47
N PRO A 261 4.79 9.63 -21.10
CA PRO A 261 3.83 10.23 -22.03
C PRO A 261 4.38 11.47 -22.75
N VAL A 262 5.46 11.33 -23.52
CA VAL A 262 6.15 12.44 -24.21
C VAL A 262 5.19 13.22 -25.12
N ALA A 263 4.30 12.52 -25.82
CA ALA A 263 3.30 13.13 -26.71
C ALA A 263 2.27 14.00 -25.97
N GLN A 264 2.11 13.81 -24.65
CA GLN A 264 1.15 14.53 -23.82
C GLN A 264 1.78 15.72 -23.09
N LYS A 265 3.07 16.00 -23.27
CA LYS A 265 3.81 17.05 -22.54
C LYS A 265 3.15 18.43 -22.64
N GLU A 266 2.71 18.84 -23.83
CA GLU A 266 2.02 20.13 -24.00
C GLU A 266 0.69 20.18 -23.26
N LYS A 267 -0.09 19.10 -23.33
CA LYS A 267 -1.37 18.97 -22.64
C LYS A 267 -1.17 19.02 -21.12
N LEU A 268 -0.20 18.28 -20.59
CA LEU A 268 0.18 18.29 -19.18
C LEU A 268 0.62 19.69 -18.73
N THR A 269 1.41 20.40 -19.55
CA THR A 269 1.83 21.78 -19.27
C THR A 269 0.62 22.72 -19.17
N LYS A 270 -0.42 22.51 -19.98
CA LYS A 270 -1.66 23.27 -19.89
C LYS A 270 -2.42 22.95 -18.60
N ILE A 271 -2.56 21.67 -18.26
CA ILE A 271 -3.23 21.22 -17.03
C ILE A 271 -2.53 21.80 -15.79
N ALA A 272 -1.19 21.81 -15.77
CA ALA A 272 -0.37 22.26 -14.65
C ALA A 272 -0.59 23.74 -14.25
N LYS A 273 -1.17 24.57 -15.14
CA LYS A 273 -1.47 25.98 -14.87
C LYS A 273 -2.62 26.16 -13.89
N ASP A 274 -3.61 25.26 -13.96
CA ASP A 274 -4.85 25.33 -13.19
C ASP A 274 -4.96 24.17 -12.17
N ALA A 275 -3.91 23.35 -12.05
CA ALA A 275 -3.86 22.20 -11.16
C ALA A 275 -3.83 22.62 -9.69
N SER A 276 -4.48 21.84 -8.82
CA SER A 276 -4.55 22.14 -7.38
C SER A 276 -3.16 22.13 -6.73
N THR A 277 -2.92 23.13 -5.89
CA THR A 277 -1.77 23.24 -4.99
C THR A 277 -2.12 22.83 -3.55
N GLU A 278 -3.31 22.28 -3.33
CA GLU A 278 -3.73 21.81 -2.01
C GLU A 278 -2.91 20.57 -1.61
N GLU A 279 -2.52 20.54 -0.34
CA GLU A 279 -1.93 19.36 0.28
C GLU A 279 -2.92 18.20 0.24
N ASN A 280 -2.38 16.99 0.12
CA ASN A 280 -3.20 15.79 0.03
C ASN A 280 -2.52 14.61 0.72
N GLY A 281 -3.26 13.52 0.80
CA GLY A 281 -2.77 12.25 1.28
C GLY A 281 -3.87 11.23 1.40
N PHE A 282 -3.55 10.14 2.07
CA PHE A 282 -4.50 9.09 2.42
C PHE A 282 -5.48 9.59 3.49
N GLY A 283 -6.57 10.23 3.08
CA GLY A 283 -7.63 10.63 4.01
C GLY A 283 -8.07 9.46 4.90
N GLY A 284 -8.48 9.75 6.15
CA GLY A 284 -9.14 8.76 7.01
C GLY A 284 -8.27 7.91 7.95
N ASN A 285 -6.95 8.08 8.00
CA ASN A 285 -6.09 7.45 9.04
C ASN A 285 -4.84 8.28 9.43
N ILE A 286 -4.75 9.55 9.01
CA ILE A 286 -3.63 10.48 9.33
C ILE A 286 -3.65 10.95 10.81
N MET A 287 -4.34 10.23 11.70
CA MET A 287 -4.34 10.55 13.13
C MET A 287 -3.21 9.83 13.88
N ASP A 288 -2.36 9.03 13.21
CA ASP A 288 -1.10 8.61 13.83
C ASP A 288 -0.07 9.73 13.66
N PRO A 289 0.19 10.56 14.71
CA PRO A 289 1.14 11.67 14.62
C PRO A 289 2.58 11.21 14.40
N ARG A 290 2.82 9.89 14.42
CA ARG A 290 4.14 9.29 14.23
C ARG A 290 4.46 9.03 12.76
N VAL A 291 3.53 9.23 11.82
CA VAL A 291 3.85 9.04 10.41
C VAL A 291 3.96 10.39 9.68
N CYS A 292 5.07 10.58 8.99
CA CYS A 292 5.44 11.83 8.32
C CYS A 292 5.42 11.74 6.78
N THR A 293 4.90 10.65 6.22
CA THR A 293 4.87 10.45 4.76
C THR A 293 4.15 11.60 4.07
N SER A 294 4.86 12.28 3.18
CA SER A 294 4.34 13.42 2.42
C SER A 294 3.99 13.01 0.99
N PHE A 295 2.89 13.56 0.48
CA PHE A 295 2.46 13.39 -0.91
C PHE A 295 2.54 14.72 -1.64
N PRO A 296 2.98 14.73 -2.92
CA PRO A 296 3.00 15.94 -3.71
C PRO A 296 1.58 16.45 -3.95
N THR A 297 1.43 17.77 -4.09
CA THR A 297 0.21 18.37 -4.63
C THR A 297 -0.03 17.89 -6.07
N VAL A 298 -1.26 18.01 -6.58
CA VAL A 298 -1.56 17.66 -7.98
C VAL A 298 -0.64 18.42 -8.93
N LYS A 299 -0.49 19.72 -8.70
CA LYS A 299 0.45 20.55 -9.46
C LYS A 299 1.90 20.06 -9.32
N GLY A 300 2.35 19.79 -8.10
CA GLY A 300 3.72 19.33 -7.84
C GLY A 300 4.04 18.01 -8.55
N ALA A 301 3.10 17.07 -8.56
CA ALA A 301 3.24 15.80 -9.26
C ALA A 301 3.32 15.98 -10.79
N ILE A 302 2.49 16.85 -11.38
CA ILE A 302 2.54 17.14 -12.82
C ILE A 302 3.87 17.83 -13.19
N ASP A 303 4.29 18.84 -12.43
CA ASP A 303 5.52 19.58 -12.70
C ASP A 303 6.74 18.65 -12.63
N ALA A 304 6.79 17.76 -11.62
CA ALA A 304 7.86 16.77 -11.48
C ALA A 304 7.89 15.76 -12.65
N MET A 305 6.72 15.32 -13.13
CA MET A 305 6.63 14.46 -14.31
C MET A 305 7.11 15.18 -15.56
N ILE A 306 6.67 16.43 -15.81
CA ILE A 306 7.08 17.22 -16.99
C ILE A 306 8.59 17.40 -17.06
N GLN A 307 9.27 17.58 -15.91
CA GLN A 307 10.73 17.72 -15.85
C GLN A 307 11.48 16.45 -16.29
N LYS A 308 10.84 15.28 -16.21
CA LYS A 308 11.43 13.99 -16.60
C LYS A 308 11.15 13.61 -18.06
N LEU A 309 10.22 14.29 -18.73
CA LEU A 309 9.83 14.10 -20.14
C LEU A 309 10.69 14.95 -21.09
#